data_AF-A0A5B1BTD3-F1
#
_entry.id   AF-A0A5B1BTD3-F1
#
_cell.length_a   1.000
_cell.length_b   1.000
_cell.length_c   1.000
_cell.angle_alpha   90.00
_cell.angle_beta   90.00
_cell.angle_gamma   90.00
#
_symmetry.space_group_name_H-M   'P 1'
#
loop_
_entity.id
_entity.type
_entity.pdbx_description
1 polymer ?
#
loop_
_entity_poly.entity_id
_entity_poly.type
_entity_poly.pdbx_seq_one_letter_code
_entity_poly.pdbx_strand_id
1 'polypeptide(L)'
;MSKNPAAYLIGNDDTIADVNLDELDITYRGGKLTEARAAELGEIAAREADAYEAAERQAGRAAGLIPGGKSLSGGHKHSPVVQVRVSEATRDRLATIVKARKMSISKLSRQVLDDFVKHQAV
;
A
#
# COMPACT_ATOMS: atom_id res chain seq x y z
N MET A 1 39.04 4.48 15.80
CA MET A 1 38.45 5.81 16.09
C MET A 1 37.06 5.84 15.50
N SER A 2 36.02 6.03 16.31
CA SER A 2 34.64 6.18 15.83
C SER A 2 34.48 7.59 15.27
N LYS A 3 34.42 7.72 13.94
CA LYS A 3 34.14 9.01 13.28
C LYS A 3 32.64 9.27 13.40
N ASN A 4 32.25 10.36 14.08
CA ASN A 4 30.86 10.76 14.21
C ASN A 4 30.40 11.39 12.89
N PRO A 5 29.40 10.84 12.19
CA PRO A 5 28.92 11.39 10.91
C PRO A 5 28.35 12.81 11.04
N ALA A 6 27.82 13.19 12.21
CA ALA A 6 27.28 14.54 12.45
C ALA A 6 28.35 15.65 12.48
N ALA A 7 29.64 15.29 12.53
CA ALA A 7 30.75 16.24 12.46
C ALA A 7 31.12 16.63 11.02
N TYR A 8 30.60 15.93 10.01
CA TYR A 8 30.79 16.24 8.59
C TYR A 8 29.58 17.03 8.08
N LEU A 9 29.62 18.34 8.28
CA LEU A 9 28.63 19.27 7.76
C LEU A 9 29.13 19.78 6.40
N ILE A 10 28.39 19.48 5.32
CA ILE A 10 28.67 20.04 3.99
C ILE A 10 28.02 21.43 3.93
N GLY A 11 28.85 22.48 3.92
CA GLY A 11 28.43 23.88 3.80
C GLY A 11 28.31 24.36 2.36
N ASN A 12 27.75 25.55 2.16
CA ASN A 12 27.55 26.14 0.82
C ASN A 12 28.86 26.52 0.11
N ASP A 13 29.96 26.67 0.86
CA ASP A 13 31.29 27.00 0.33
C ASP A 13 32.14 25.74 0.07
N ASP A 14 31.61 24.55 0.35
CA ASP A 14 32.35 23.30 0.14
C ASP A 14 32.37 22.90 -1.34
N THR A 15 33.55 22.51 -1.80
CA THR A 15 33.73 22.04 -3.18
C THR A 15 33.57 20.52 -3.22
N ILE A 16 32.51 20.05 -3.87
CA ILE A 16 32.27 18.64 -4.15
C ILE A 16 32.88 18.32 -5.52
N ALA A 17 33.88 17.44 -5.54
CA ALA A 17 34.50 16.96 -6.76
C ALA A 17 34.31 15.46 -6.87
N ASP A 18 34.14 14.97 -8.10
CA ASP A 18 34.14 13.55 -8.39
C ASP A 18 35.58 13.01 -8.29
N VAL A 19 35.72 11.82 -7.70
CA VAL A 19 37.03 11.24 -7.41
C VAL A 19 37.06 9.79 -7.87
N ASN A 20 38.17 9.40 -8.51
CA ASN A 20 38.39 8.03 -8.93
C ASN A 20 38.73 7.15 -7.71
N LEU A 21 37.84 6.22 -7.38
CA LEU A 21 37.97 5.32 -6.24
C LEU A 21 39.08 4.28 -6.42
N ASP A 22 39.51 4.00 -7.65
CA ASP A 22 40.59 3.05 -7.89
C ASP A 22 41.97 3.62 -7.50
N GLU A 23 42.13 4.93 -7.66
CA GLU A 23 43.34 5.70 -7.34
C GLU A 23 43.45 6.01 -5.84
N LEU A 24 42.33 5.95 -5.11
CA LEU A 24 42.27 6.23 -3.69
C LEU A 24 42.30 4.93 -2.85
N ASP A 25 42.99 4.97 -1.72
CA ASP A 25 43.00 3.84 -0.77
C ASP A 25 41.88 4.01 0.28
N ILE A 26 40.65 3.79 -0.17
CA ILE A 26 39.45 3.87 0.68
C ILE A 26 39.02 2.46 1.04
N THR A 27 38.91 2.17 2.33
CA THR A 27 38.43 0.87 2.83
C THR A 27 36.97 0.96 3.30
N TYR A 28 36.11 0.09 2.78
CA TYR A 28 34.71 -0.05 3.21
C TYR A 28 34.45 -1.49 3.67
N ARG A 29 33.94 -1.64 4.91
CA ARG A 29 33.65 -2.95 5.56
C ARG A 29 34.79 -3.97 5.43
N GLY A 30 36.04 -3.51 5.59
CA GLY A 30 37.24 -4.36 5.58
C GLY A 30 37.79 -4.71 4.20
N GLY A 31 37.24 -4.17 3.10
CA GLY A 31 37.79 -4.33 1.75
C GLY A 31 38.02 -2.99 1.06
N LYS A 32 38.94 -2.94 0.07
CA LYS A 32 39.15 -1.75 -0.76
C LYS A 32 37.87 -1.46 -1.55
N LEU A 33 37.43 -0.21 -1.50
CA LEU A 33 36.32 0.30 -2.28
C LEU A 33 36.89 0.81 -3.60
N THR A 34 36.76 -0.02 -4.63
CA THR A 34 37.10 0.31 -6.02
C THR A 34 35.85 0.74 -6.78
N GLU A 35 36.02 1.30 -7.97
CA GLU A 35 34.90 1.69 -8.84
C GLU A 35 33.97 0.51 -9.14
N ALA A 36 34.57 -0.64 -9.48
CA ALA A 36 33.84 -1.88 -9.73
C ALA A 36 33.00 -2.31 -8.52
N ARG A 37 33.55 -2.19 -7.30
CA ARG A 37 32.84 -2.57 -6.07
C ARG A 37 31.76 -1.57 -5.68
N ALA A 38 31.97 -0.29 -5.96
CA ALA A 38 30.96 0.75 -5.77
C ALA A 38 29.75 0.51 -6.69
N ALA A 39 30.00 0.14 -7.96
CA ALA A 39 28.94 -0.22 -8.91
C ALA A 39 28.13 -1.44 -8.44
N GLU A 40 28.79 -2.51 -7.98
CA GLU A 40 28.12 -3.70 -7.42
C GLU A 40 27.22 -3.34 -6.22
N LEU A 41 27.71 -2.51 -5.31
CA LEU A 41 26.92 -2.04 -4.17
C LEU A 41 25.72 -1.18 -4.60
N GLY A 42 25.89 -0.37 -5.64
CA GLY A 42 24.81 0.40 -6.26
C GLY A 42 23.70 -0.50 -6.82
N GLU A 43 24.06 -1.57 -7.52
CA GLU A 43 23.08 -2.54 -8.03
C GLU A 43 22.35 -3.31 -6.93
N ILE A 44 23.05 -3.67 -5.85
CA ILE A 44 22.43 -4.33 -4.69
C ILE A 44 21.44 -3.37 -4.02
N ALA A 45 21.84 -2.11 -3.81
CA ALA A 45 20.98 -1.10 -3.20
C ALA A 45 19.74 -0.81 -4.06
N ALA A 46 19.88 -0.75 -5.39
CA ALA A 46 18.75 -0.58 -6.30
C ALA A 46 17.77 -1.77 -6.22
N ARG A 47 18.29 -3.00 -6.22
CA ARG A 47 17.47 -4.22 -6.06
C ARG A 47 16.74 -4.26 -4.71
N GLU A 48 17.41 -3.85 -3.64
CA GLU A 48 16.81 -3.77 -2.30
C GLU A 48 15.74 -2.68 -2.22
N ALA A 49 15.96 -1.52 -2.83
CA ALA A 49 14.99 -0.44 -2.91
C ALA A 49 13.72 -0.88 -3.67
N ASP A 50 13.87 -1.52 -4.83
CA ASP A 50 12.75 -2.07 -5.60
C ASP A 50 11.96 -3.11 -4.81
N ALA A 51 12.66 -3.96 -4.05
CA ALA A 51 12.04 -4.96 -3.18
C ALA A 51 11.28 -4.31 -2.02
N TYR A 52 11.83 -3.24 -1.43
CA TYR A 52 11.18 -2.47 -0.38
C TYR A 52 9.92 -1.78 -0.89
N GLU A 53 9.97 -1.14 -2.06
CA GLU A 53 8.80 -0.52 -2.69
C GLU A 53 7.73 -1.56 -3.05
N ALA A 54 8.13 -2.74 -3.53
CA ALA A 54 7.18 -3.83 -3.81
C ALA A 54 6.50 -4.33 -2.53
N ALA A 55 7.26 -4.50 -1.44
CA ALA A 55 6.75 -4.87 -0.14
C ALA A 55 5.80 -3.79 0.43
N GLU A 56 6.14 -2.52 0.26
CA GLU A 56 5.30 -1.39 0.70
C GLU A 56 4.00 -1.30 -0.11
N ARG A 57 4.05 -1.50 -1.44
CA ARG A 57 2.85 -1.60 -2.29
C ARG A 57 1.96 -2.77 -1.87
N GLN A 58 2.53 -3.91 -1.48
CA GLN A 58 1.79 -5.07 -1.02
C GLN A 58 1.21 -4.86 0.39
N ALA A 59 1.97 -4.24 1.30
CA ALA A 59 1.53 -3.87 2.63
C ALA A 59 0.40 -2.82 2.59
N GLY A 60 0.48 -1.84 1.69
CA GLY A 60 -0.59 -0.86 1.47
C GLY A 60 -1.90 -1.49 0.97
N ARG A 61 -1.82 -2.55 0.15
CA ARG A 61 -3.01 -3.34 -0.25
C ARG A 61 -3.59 -4.15 0.91
N ALA A 62 -2.74 -4.62 1.83
CA ALA A 62 -3.15 -5.36 3.02
C ALA A 62 -3.67 -4.46 4.16
N ALA A 63 -3.20 -3.21 4.26
CA ALA A 63 -3.54 -2.27 5.32
C ALA A 63 -5.02 -1.84 5.33
N GLY A 64 -5.76 -2.02 4.23
CA GLY A 64 -7.22 -1.78 4.14
C GLY A 64 -8.10 -3.02 4.35
N LEU A 65 -7.48 -4.20 4.51
CA LEU A 65 -8.17 -5.47 4.73
C LEU A 65 -8.18 -5.77 6.23
N ILE A 66 -9.17 -5.24 6.95
CA ILE A 66 -9.47 -5.67 8.33
C ILE A 66 -9.82 -7.17 8.29
N PRO A 67 -8.96 -8.08 8.78
CA PRO A 67 -9.28 -9.50 8.82
C PRO A 67 -10.45 -9.70 9.77
N GLY A 68 -11.54 -10.32 9.30
CA GLY A 68 -12.77 -10.55 10.08
C GLY A 68 -13.84 -9.45 10.01
N GLY A 69 -13.59 -8.29 9.41
CA GLY A 69 -14.53 -7.15 9.48
C GLY A 69 -15.72 -7.16 8.49
N LYS A 70 -15.82 -8.13 7.57
CA LYS A 70 -16.73 -8.03 6.40
C LYS A 70 -17.48 -9.31 6.01
N SER A 71 -17.63 -10.28 6.89
CA SER A 71 -18.54 -11.41 6.65
C SER A 71 -19.90 -11.12 7.30
N LEU A 72 -20.97 -11.14 6.49
CA LEU A 72 -22.36 -11.03 6.94
C LEU A 72 -22.91 -12.37 7.44
N SER A 73 -22.24 -13.49 7.15
CA SER A 73 -22.65 -14.83 7.56
C SER A 73 -22.10 -15.26 8.92
N GLY A 74 -21.22 -14.45 9.53
CA GLY A 74 -20.48 -14.84 10.73
C GLY A 74 -19.53 -16.03 10.51
N GLY A 75 -18.63 -16.27 11.47
CA GLY A 75 -17.86 -17.53 11.54
C GLY A 75 -16.88 -17.80 10.38
N HIS A 76 -16.19 -16.78 9.86
CA HIS A 76 -15.18 -16.91 8.80
C HIS A 76 -15.66 -17.50 7.46
N LYS A 77 -16.98 -17.61 7.26
CA LYS A 77 -17.58 -18.05 5.99
C LYS A 77 -17.83 -16.87 5.06
N HIS A 78 -17.84 -17.11 3.75
CA HIS A 78 -18.27 -16.12 2.77
C HIS A 78 -19.78 -15.86 2.88
N SER A 79 -20.16 -14.59 2.78
CA SER A 79 -21.57 -14.21 2.76
C SER A 79 -22.22 -14.70 1.47
N PRO A 80 -23.44 -15.26 1.50
CA PRO A 80 -24.18 -15.59 0.29
C PRO A 80 -24.53 -14.32 -0.50
N VAL A 81 -24.60 -14.44 -1.83
CA VAL A 81 -24.85 -13.32 -2.76
C VAL A 81 -26.17 -13.54 -3.50
N VAL A 82 -27.02 -12.51 -3.50
CA VAL A 82 -28.24 -12.45 -4.31
C VAL A 82 -28.03 -11.45 -5.44
N GLN A 83 -28.19 -11.90 -6.69
CA GLN A 83 -28.11 -11.04 -7.88
C GLN A 83 -29.52 -10.73 -8.39
N VAL A 84 -29.83 -9.44 -8.60
CA VAL A 84 -31.15 -8.99 -9.06
C VAL A 84 -30.98 -8.10 -10.28
N ARG A 85 -31.76 -8.37 -11.33
CA ARG A 85 -31.88 -7.49 -12.49
C ARG A 85 -32.99 -6.48 -12.25
N VAL A 86 -32.71 -5.21 -12.56
CA VAL A 86 -33.67 -4.11 -12.42
C VAL A 86 -33.68 -3.28 -13.69
N SER A 87 -34.78 -2.54 -13.93
CA SER A 87 -34.83 -1.56 -15.00
C SER A 87 -33.84 -0.41 -14.75
N GLU A 88 -33.41 0.24 -15.84
CA GLU A 88 -32.51 1.41 -15.78
C GLU A 88 -33.09 2.52 -14.88
N ALA A 89 -34.37 2.86 -15.07
CA ALA A 89 -35.07 3.83 -14.25
C ALA A 89 -35.04 3.49 -12.73
N THR A 90 -35.11 2.21 -12.38
CA THR A 90 -35.01 1.77 -10.98
C THR A 90 -33.59 1.97 -10.43
N ARG A 91 -32.58 1.66 -11.24
CA ARG A 91 -31.17 1.85 -10.88
C ARG A 91 -30.86 3.34 -10.61
N ASP A 92 -31.37 4.23 -11.45
CA ASP A 92 -31.12 5.68 -11.32
C ASP A 92 -31.80 6.27 -10.08
N ARG A 93 -33.01 5.80 -9.79
CA ARG A 93 -33.72 6.17 -8.55
C ARG A 93 -32.95 5.70 -7.33
N LEU A 94 -32.44 4.46 -7.33
CA LEU A 94 -31.58 3.96 -6.25
C LEU A 94 -30.33 4.82 -6.08
N ALA A 95 -29.66 5.19 -7.17
CA ALA A 95 -28.48 6.06 -7.15
C ALA A 95 -28.76 7.43 -6.53
N THR A 96 -29.93 8.01 -6.80
CA THR A 96 -30.36 9.28 -6.21
C THR A 96 -30.62 9.15 -4.70
N ILE A 97 -31.33 8.09 -4.28
CA ILE A 97 -31.67 7.85 -2.87
C ILE A 97 -30.40 7.65 -2.03
N VAL A 98 -29.44 6.88 -2.52
CA VAL A 98 -28.21 6.56 -1.76
C VAL A 98 -27.30 7.77 -1.61
N LYS A 99 -27.26 8.66 -2.61
CA LYS A 99 -26.56 9.95 -2.55
C LYS A 99 -27.14 10.82 -1.44
N ALA A 100 -28.46 10.98 -1.40
CA ALA A 100 -29.15 11.75 -0.35
C ALA A 100 -28.88 11.18 1.05
N ARG A 101 -28.84 9.85 1.17
CA ARG A 101 -28.63 9.14 2.45
C ARG A 101 -27.16 8.89 2.80
N LYS A 102 -26.20 9.40 2.01
CA LYS A 102 -24.74 9.18 2.19
C LYS A 102 -24.37 7.72 2.45
N MET A 103 -24.99 6.79 1.72
CA MET A 103 -24.77 5.34 1.84
C MET A 103 -24.48 4.71 0.47
N SER A 104 -24.06 3.45 0.45
CA SER A 104 -23.89 2.70 -0.80
C SER A 104 -25.18 1.98 -1.21
N ILE A 105 -25.34 1.70 -2.51
CA ILE A 105 -26.46 0.93 -3.06
C ILE A 105 -26.56 -0.42 -2.35
N SER A 106 -25.45 -1.15 -2.22
CA SER A 106 -25.45 -2.45 -1.55
C SER A 106 -25.90 -2.40 -0.08
N LYS A 107 -25.62 -1.30 0.63
CA LYS A 107 -26.06 -1.14 2.03
C LYS A 107 -27.56 -0.87 2.12
N LEU A 108 -28.07 -0.01 1.25
CA LEU A 108 -29.51 0.26 1.17
C LEU A 108 -30.29 -1.00 0.75
N SER A 109 -29.85 -1.68 -0.30
CA SER A 109 -30.50 -2.90 -0.79
C SER A 109 -30.53 -3.99 0.28
N ARG A 110 -29.45 -4.15 1.06
CA ARG A 110 -29.41 -5.09 2.18
C ARG A 110 -30.49 -4.76 3.22
N GLN A 111 -30.58 -3.51 3.66
CA GLN A 111 -31.58 -3.11 4.65
C GLN A 111 -33.00 -3.38 4.18
N VAL A 112 -33.33 -3.00 2.94
CA VAL A 112 -34.66 -3.22 2.36
C VAL A 112 -34.99 -4.71 2.30
N LEU A 113 -34.03 -5.56 1.89
CA LEU A 113 -34.22 -7.01 1.84
C LEU A 113 -34.37 -7.60 3.25
N ASP A 114 -33.52 -7.23 4.20
CA ASP A 114 -33.59 -7.72 5.57
C ASP A 114 -34.92 -7.33 6.24
N ASP A 115 -35.37 -6.10 6.05
CA ASP A 115 -36.63 -5.60 6.61
C ASP A 115 -37.83 -6.31 5.98
N PHE A 116 -37.83 -6.48 4.65
CA PHE A 116 -38.88 -7.22 3.95
C PHE A 116 -38.98 -8.68 4.42
N VAL A 117 -37.83 -9.37 4.56
CA VAL A 117 -37.77 -10.76 5.03
C VAL A 117 -38.27 -10.85 6.48
N LYS A 118 -37.85 -9.95 7.36
CA LYS A 118 -38.32 -9.92 8.76
C LYS A 118 -39.84 -9.74 8.86
N HIS A 119 -40.43 -8.93 7.99
CA HIS A 119 -41.87 -8.69 7.98
C HIS A 119 -42.68 -9.85 7.39
N GLN A 120 -42.10 -10.66 6.49
CA GLN A 120 -42.77 -11.83 5.92
C GLN A 120 -42.56 -13.12 6.70
N ALA A 121 -41.53 -13.20 7.54
CA ALA A 121 -41.22 -14.38 8.34
C ALA A 121 -42.13 -14.56 9.58
N VAL A 122 -43.38 -14.09 9.50
CA VAL A 122 -44.45 -14.28 10.51
C VAL A 122 -45.31 -15.47 10.11
#